data_AF-K9U8Z6-F1
#
_entry.id   AF-K9U8Z6-F1
#
_cell.length_a   1.000
_cell.length_b   1.000
_cell.length_c   1.000
_cell.angle_alpha   90.00
_cell.angle_beta   90.00
_cell.angle_gamma   90.00
#
_symmetry.space_group_name_H-M   'P 1'
#
loop_
_entity.id
_entity.type
_entity.pdbx_description
1 polymer ?
#
loop_
_entity_poly.entity_id
_entity_poly.type
_entity_poly.pdbx_seq_one_letter_code
_entity_poly.pdbx_strand_id
1 'polypeptide(L)'
;MPESVTPIQPDAAKKQQLLLPSKTKPAVAFNPSALDRARERQRERELLTQQILALPLEDVATRLGMSPKKGEKGKWCNEQLRNISLTAGKGWYDWNAGVGGKNATSLAMHVLGIDRRAARDWLAVQFGLSRPINCISSCSSATTKQRRKSIANTSIDRRPFVIPVPDESKWMEVQSYLVSQRALPLELVEALHREGKIYASGIAPAVLKSLQQQGKNGKKLTNAVFIRQDIHGEAQGASLRDVQGKFKGLAEGSRKDIGWFSFLQGQGEVQRIVLTESAIDAMSVAALTKYKHLTTLYLATDGTGTLPLELLHNCLTRGGQIILAQDADRAGERQAWNVVKALGKGNIIRAAPNLGKDWNEFLQAKMTATQLEQWYKVSEWWRIAQAIGKTNKYVDRVKLVADEVESGQSLSKEAKASMEQDFCRWREIGASLWKWWRAAVTLEKTADDLQQIANTALAFYAEQHPLPLATEILLQLQHDLELSQQLHALHSRIQT
;
A
#
# COMPACT_ATOMS: atom_id res chain seq x y z
N MET A 1 86.44 35.19 -25.88
CA MET A 1 86.82 36.17 -24.85
C MET A 1 85.63 37.08 -24.62
N PRO A 2 85.09 37.19 -23.40
CA PRO A 2 84.94 36.18 -22.35
C PRO A 2 83.47 36.10 -21.82
N GLU A 3 83.05 34.99 -21.23
CA GLU A 3 82.67 34.84 -19.79
C GLU A 3 81.16 35.02 -19.52
N SER A 4 80.41 33.95 -19.18
CA SER A 4 80.17 33.39 -17.81
C SER A 4 79.20 34.31 -17.02
N VAL A 5 78.22 33.89 -16.20
CA VAL A 5 78.07 32.83 -15.21
C VAL A 5 76.54 32.65 -14.95
N THR A 6 76.12 31.40 -14.74
CA THR A 6 74.89 30.90 -14.08
C THR A 6 74.72 31.40 -12.62
N PRO A 7 73.81 30.89 -11.74
CA PRO A 7 72.39 30.47 -11.81
C PRO A 7 71.57 31.08 -10.60
N ILE A 8 70.45 30.44 -10.21
CA ILE A 8 69.88 30.32 -8.84
C ILE A 8 68.52 31.05 -8.60
N GLN A 9 67.44 30.25 -8.60
CA GLN A 9 66.28 30.39 -7.70
C GLN A 9 66.72 30.12 -6.25
N PRO A 10 66.13 30.68 -5.16
CA PRO A 10 64.70 30.49 -4.87
C PRO A 10 64.00 31.52 -3.93
N ASP A 11 62.71 31.27 -3.71
CA ASP A 11 62.05 31.21 -2.38
C ASP A 11 60.94 32.22 -1.99
N ALA A 12 59.91 31.59 -1.41
CA ALA A 12 58.90 32.00 -0.44
C ALA A 12 58.33 33.45 -0.37
N ALA A 13 57.05 33.53 -0.74
CA ALA A 13 55.92 34.02 0.08
C ALA A 13 56.11 35.14 1.13
N LYS A 14 55.38 36.25 0.94
CA LYS A 14 54.37 36.71 1.92
C LYS A 14 53.41 37.76 1.33
N LYS A 15 52.15 37.64 1.75
CA LYS A 15 50.95 38.43 1.42
C LYS A 15 51.10 39.94 1.64
N GLN A 16 50.43 40.75 0.79
CA GLN A 16 49.37 41.69 1.20
C GLN A 16 48.56 42.20 -0.01
N GLN A 17 47.27 42.42 0.20
CA GLN A 17 46.21 42.92 -0.71
C GLN A 17 46.54 44.29 -1.36
N LEU A 18 45.97 44.76 -2.49
CA LEU A 18 44.53 44.98 -2.80
C LEU A 18 44.36 45.50 -4.26
N LEU A 19 43.15 45.35 -4.83
CA LEU A 19 42.48 46.09 -5.93
C LEU A 19 42.66 45.69 -7.43
N LEU A 20 41.48 45.52 -8.08
CA LEU A 20 41.14 45.23 -9.49
C LEU A 20 41.54 46.36 -10.46
N PRO A 21 41.68 46.14 -11.81
CA PRO A 21 40.51 46.28 -12.69
C PRO A 21 40.47 45.47 -14.02
N SER A 22 39.22 45.29 -14.46
CA SER A 22 38.63 45.34 -15.82
C SER A 22 39.07 44.43 -16.98
N LYS A 23 38.04 43.71 -17.46
CA LYS A 23 37.76 43.14 -18.80
C LYS A 23 37.92 44.21 -19.93
N THR A 24 38.11 43.93 -21.22
CA THR A 24 37.25 43.15 -22.14
C THR A 24 37.90 42.95 -23.52
N LYS A 25 37.50 41.89 -24.25
CA LYS A 25 37.57 41.77 -25.73
C LYS A 25 36.13 41.75 -26.31
N PRO A 26 35.93 42.06 -27.61
CA PRO A 26 34.74 42.74 -28.12
C PRO A 26 33.54 41.82 -28.43
N ALA A 27 32.38 42.48 -28.40
CA ALA A 27 31.04 41.97 -28.60
C ALA A 27 30.65 41.91 -30.08
N VAL A 28 29.87 40.88 -30.43
CA VAL A 28 29.02 40.83 -31.64
C VAL A 28 27.90 41.86 -31.50
N ALA A 29 27.62 42.60 -32.57
CA ALA A 29 26.66 43.69 -32.62
C ALA A 29 25.33 43.36 -31.93
N PHE A 30 25.06 44.10 -30.86
CA PHE A 30 23.92 43.94 -29.96
C PHE A 30 22.75 44.75 -30.51
N ASN A 31 21.67 44.07 -30.94
CA ASN A 31 20.39 44.74 -31.25
C ASN A 31 19.56 44.81 -29.96
N PRO A 32 19.54 45.95 -29.24
CA PRO A 32 18.95 46.06 -27.90
C PRO A 32 17.46 45.72 -27.94
N SER A 33 16.76 46.17 -28.98
CA SER A 33 15.31 45.97 -29.13
C SER A 33 14.89 44.51 -29.35
N ALA A 34 15.75 43.70 -29.99
CA ALA A 34 15.47 42.29 -30.25
C ALA A 34 15.78 41.44 -29.02
N LEU A 35 16.86 41.79 -28.31
CA LEU A 35 17.21 41.14 -27.05
C LEU A 35 16.22 41.51 -25.94
N ASP A 36 15.76 42.76 -25.88
CA ASP A 36 14.77 43.19 -24.89
C ASP A 36 13.41 42.53 -25.16
N ARG A 37 12.95 42.41 -26.43
CA ARG A 37 11.76 41.62 -26.78
C ARG A 37 11.93 40.11 -26.54
N ALA A 38 13.14 39.58 -26.64
CA ALA A 38 13.40 38.18 -26.32
C ALA A 38 13.42 37.95 -24.80
N ARG A 39 14.03 38.86 -24.03
CA ARG A 39 14.05 38.89 -22.57
C ARG A 39 12.65 39.10 -22.00
N GLU A 40 11.84 39.94 -22.63
CA GLU A 40 10.45 40.19 -22.25
C GLU A 40 9.59 38.95 -22.51
N ARG A 41 9.65 38.36 -23.71
CA ARG A 41 8.99 37.07 -23.98
C ARG A 41 9.47 35.93 -23.09
N GLN A 42 10.75 35.94 -22.71
CA GLN A 42 11.29 34.98 -21.76
C GLN A 42 10.74 35.23 -20.35
N ARG A 43 10.70 36.48 -19.89
CA ARG A 43 10.06 36.86 -18.62
C ARG A 43 8.58 36.51 -18.59
N GLU A 44 7.84 36.74 -19.68
CA GLU A 44 6.44 36.35 -19.81
C GLU A 44 6.26 34.82 -19.74
N ARG A 45 7.13 34.04 -20.40
CA ARG A 45 7.11 32.57 -20.33
C ARG A 45 7.48 32.05 -18.94
N GLU A 46 8.44 32.69 -18.28
CA GLU A 46 8.84 32.37 -16.91
C GLU A 46 7.71 32.69 -15.93
N LEU A 47 7.07 33.85 -16.07
CA LEU A 47 5.90 34.25 -15.28
C LEU A 47 4.72 33.31 -15.48
N LEU A 48 4.41 32.95 -16.74
CA LEU A 48 3.37 31.96 -17.04
C LEU A 48 3.71 30.58 -16.46
N THR A 49 5.00 30.20 -16.46
CA THR A 49 5.45 28.96 -15.81
C THR A 49 5.22 29.02 -14.30
N GLN A 50 5.58 30.13 -13.65
CA GLN A 50 5.38 30.32 -12.21
C GLN A 50 3.89 30.30 -11.85
N GLN A 51 3.05 30.94 -12.66
CA GLN A 51 1.59 30.93 -12.49
C GLN A 51 1.00 29.53 -12.63
N ILE A 52 1.43 28.75 -13.64
CA ILE A 52 1.00 27.35 -13.81
C ILE A 52 1.47 26.47 -12.65
N LEU A 53 2.69 26.68 -12.14
CA LEU A 53 3.22 25.93 -11.00
C LEU A 53 2.51 26.28 -9.68
N ALA A 54 1.96 27.49 -9.57
CA ALA A 54 1.19 27.95 -8.42
C ALA A 54 -0.27 27.45 -8.43
N LEU A 55 -0.74 26.83 -9.52
CA LEU A 55 -2.12 26.33 -9.59
C LEU A 55 -2.36 25.20 -8.57
N PRO A 56 -3.42 25.30 -7.74
CA PRO A 56 -3.84 24.21 -6.87
C PRO A 56 -4.23 22.99 -7.70
N LEU A 57 -3.68 21.82 -7.35
CA LEU A 57 -3.96 20.58 -8.07
C LEU A 57 -5.45 20.21 -8.05
N GLU A 58 -6.17 20.60 -6.99
CA GLU A 58 -7.60 20.35 -6.82
C GLU A 58 -8.45 21.13 -7.82
N ASP A 59 -8.12 22.40 -8.06
CA ASP A 59 -8.80 23.21 -9.07
C ASP A 59 -8.53 22.66 -10.48
N VAL A 60 -7.29 22.21 -10.72
CA VAL A 60 -6.89 21.59 -11.99
C VAL A 60 -7.64 20.27 -12.21
N ALA A 61 -7.77 19.44 -11.17
CA ALA A 61 -8.52 18.20 -11.25
C ALA A 61 -10.01 18.43 -11.52
N THR A 62 -10.61 19.45 -10.90
CA THR A 62 -12.00 19.87 -11.17
C THR A 62 -12.19 20.23 -12.65
N ARG A 63 -11.28 21.04 -13.21
CA ARG A 63 -11.29 21.45 -14.63
C ARG A 63 -11.03 20.29 -15.60
N LEU A 64 -10.34 19.25 -15.15
CA LEU A 64 -10.13 18.00 -15.89
C LEU A 64 -11.35 17.05 -15.84
N GLY A 65 -12.48 17.50 -15.30
CA GLY A 65 -13.69 16.70 -15.17
C GLY A 65 -13.58 15.63 -14.08
N MET A 66 -12.67 15.81 -13.13
CA MET A 66 -12.55 14.94 -11.97
C MET A 66 -13.39 15.48 -10.82
N SER A 67 -13.99 14.57 -10.07
CA SER A 67 -14.71 14.90 -8.83
C SER A 67 -13.93 14.37 -7.63
N PRO A 68 -13.89 15.10 -6.51
CA PRO A 68 -13.39 14.54 -5.27
C PRO A 68 -14.25 13.34 -4.87
N LYS A 69 -13.60 12.27 -4.43
CA LYS A 69 -14.31 11.11 -3.89
C LYS A 69 -14.98 11.50 -2.59
N LYS A 70 -16.29 11.30 -2.52
CA LYS A 70 -17.10 11.62 -1.34
C LYS A 70 -16.54 10.88 -0.11
N GLY A 71 -16.02 11.63 0.86
CA GLY A 71 -15.41 11.12 2.09
C GLY A 71 -13.87 11.05 2.06
N GLU A 72 -13.24 10.90 0.90
CA GLU A 72 -11.78 10.76 0.81
C GLU A 72 -11.08 12.08 0.48
N LYS A 73 -10.64 12.81 1.51
CA LYS A 73 -9.86 14.06 1.34
C LYS A 73 -8.62 13.82 0.47
N GLY A 74 -8.47 14.63 -0.58
CA GLY A 74 -7.36 14.55 -1.52
C GLY A 74 -7.45 13.36 -2.50
N LYS A 75 -8.55 12.61 -2.54
CA LYS A 75 -8.76 11.55 -3.54
C LYS A 75 -9.78 12.02 -4.57
N TRP A 76 -9.45 11.79 -5.82
CA TRP A 76 -10.19 12.26 -6.98
C TRP A 76 -10.42 11.11 -7.94
N CYS A 77 -11.54 11.16 -8.66
CA CYS A 77 -11.85 10.20 -9.70
C CYS A 77 -12.59 10.87 -10.86
N ASN A 78 -12.50 10.26 -12.03
CA ASN A 78 -13.43 10.46 -13.13
C ASN A 78 -13.76 9.08 -13.73
N GLU A 79 -14.57 9.05 -14.79
CA GLU A 79 -15.02 7.81 -15.42
C GLU A 79 -13.85 6.93 -15.92
N GLN A 80 -12.72 7.55 -16.29
CA GLN A 80 -11.54 6.88 -16.84
C GLN A 80 -10.52 6.50 -15.74
N LEU A 81 -10.34 7.36 -14.74
CA LEU A 81 -9.32 7.28 -13.70
C LEU A 81 -10.01 7.19 -12.35
N ARG A 82 -10.12 5.96 -11.84
CA ARG A 82 -10.93 5.65 -10.65
C ARG A 82 -10.25 6.02 -9.33
N ASN A 83 -8.95 6.28 -9.29
CA ASN A 83 -8.26 6.56 -8.02
C ASN A 83 -6.98 7.39 -8.18
N ILE A 84 -7.13 8.71 -8.19
CA ILE A 84 -6.00 9.65 -8.16
C ILE A 84 -5.92 10.30 -6.78
N SER A 85 -4.73 10.38 -6.21
CA SER A 85 -4.47 11.18 -5.02
C SER A 85 -3.84 12.50 -5.41
N LEU A 86 -4.38 13.59 -4.91
CA LEU A 86 -3.78 14.91 -4.92
C LEU A 86 -3.35 15.21 -3.49
N THR A 87 -2.07 15.46 -3.29
CA THR A 87 -1.50 15.74 -1.98
C THR A 87 -0.85 17.10 -2.01
N ALA A 88 -1.38 18.03 -1.21
CA ALA A 88 -0.84 19.39 -1.09
C ALA A 88 0.67 19.36 -0.83
N GLY A 89 1.44 20.08 -1.65
CA GLY A 89 2.90 20.12 -1.58
C GLY A 89 3.66 18.86 -2.02
N LYS A 90 2.99 17.71 -2.24
CA LYS A 90 3.63 16.44 -2.64
C LYS A 90 3.31 15.99 -4.06
N GLY A 91 2.30 16.56 -4.71
CA GLY A 91 1.94 16.27 -6.10
C GLY A 91 0.72 15.37 -6.22
N TRP A 92 0.64 14.62 -7.30
CA TRP A 92 -0.45 13.69 -7.59
C TRP A 92 0.07 12.28 -7.90
N TYR A 93 -0.78 11.28 -7.66
CA TYR A 93 -0.47 9.87 -7.92
C TYR A 93 -1.70 9.10 -8.38
N ASP A 94 -1.61 8.47 -9.54
CA ASP A 94 -2.59 7.52 -10.06
C ASP A 94 -2.25 6.11 -9.61
N TRP A 95 -3.10 5.57 -8.74
CA TRP A 95 -2.92 4.25 -8.16
C TRP A 95 -3.23 3.11 -9.12
N ASN A 96 -3.96 3.38 -10.21
CA ASN A 96 -4.29 2.38 -11.22
C ASN A 96 -3.16 2.26 -12.26
N ALA A 97 -2.57 3.39 -12.65
CA ALA A 97 -1.47 3.41 -13.62
C ALA A 97 -0.09 3.25 -12.97
N GLY A 98 0.02 3.43 -11.65
CA GLY A 98 1.31 3.45 -10.95
C GLY A 98 2.18 4.66 -11.32
N VAL A 99 1.58 5.70 -11.88
CA VAL A 99 2.25 6.91 -12.37
C VAL A 99 1.94 8.07 -11.44
N GLY A 100 2.95 8.88 -11.14
CA GLY A 100 2.78 10.09 -10.34
C GLY A 100 3.52 11.27 -10.94
N GLY A 101 3.06 12.46 -10.61
CA GLY A 101 3.65 13.71 -11.05
C GLY A 101 3.59 14.76 -9.96
N LYS A 102 4.40 15.81 -10.08
CA LYS A 102 4.55 16.82 -9.01
C LYS A 102 3.72 18.08 -9.21
N ASN A 103 3.24 18.34 -10.43
CA ASN A 103 2.66 19.63 -10.79
C ASN A 103 1.43 19.51 -11.71
N ALA A 104 0.70 20.62 -11.85
CA ALA A 104 -0.50 20.73 -12.67
C ALA A 104 -0.28 20.29 -14.13
N THR A 105 0.88 20.64 -14.71
CA THR A 105 1.23 20.24 -16.08
C THR A 105 1.30 18.73 -16.22
N SER A 106 1.99 18.05 -15.30
CA SER A 106 2.09 16.58 -15.32
C SER A 106 0.74 15.91 -15.11
N LEU A 107 -0.16 16.52 -14.31
CA LEU A 107 -1.51 16.01 -14.10
C LEU A 107 -2.35 16.10 -15.38
N ALA A 108 -2.32 17.25 -16.06
CA ALA A 108 -3.04 17.43 -17.33
C ALA A 108 -2.51 16.52 -18.44
N MET A 109 -1.19 16.32 -18.53
CA MET A 109 -0.58 15.36 -19.45
C MET A 109 -1.11 13.93 -19.22
N HIS A 110 -1.20 13.52 -17.94
CA HIS A 110 -1.64 12.18 -17.56
C HIS A 110 -3.13 11.95 -17.80
N VAL A 111 -3.98 12.92 -17.45
CA VAL A 111 -5.44 12.78 -17.56
C VAL A 111 -5.93 12.94 -19.00
N LEU A 112 -5.34 13.84 -19.78
CA LEU A 112 -5.75 14.12 -21.16
C LEU A 112 -4.96 13.33 -22.22
N GLY A 113 -3.86 12.68 -21.84
CA GLY A 113 -2.98 11.96 -22.78
C GLY A 113 -2.26 12.86 -23.79
N ILE A 114 -2.04 14.13 -23.44
CA ILE A 114 -1.43 15.15 -24.32
C ILE A 114 0.02 15.48 -23.92
N ASP A 115 0.80 16.05 -24.83
CA ASP A 115 2.18 16.44 -24.55
C ASP A 115 2.31 17.66 -23.61
N ARG A 116 3.54 17.94 -23.16
CA ARG A 116 3.82 19.02 -22.20
C ARG A 116 3.42 20.41 -22.72
N ARG A 117 3.56 20.68 -24.01
CA ARG A 117 3.23 21.99 -24.59
C ARG A 117 1.72 22.15 -24.63
N ALA A 118 1.02 21.17 -25.18
CA ALA A 118 -0.45 21.13 -25.22
C ALA A 118 -1.06 21.18 -23.81
N ALA A 119 -0.48 20.50 -22.83
CA ALA A 119 -0.93 20.56 -21.43
C ALA A 119 -0.78 21.95 -20.80
N ARG A 120 0.31 22.67 -21.10
CA ARG A 120 0.51 24.04 -20.62
C ARG A 120 -0.44 25.03 -21.28
N ASP A 121 -0.69 24.87 -22.58
CA ASP A 121 -1.63 25.70 -23.32
C ASP A 121 -3.07 25.47 -22.83
N TRP A 122 -3.45 24.21 -22.59
CA TRP A 122 -4.73 23.86 -21.98
C TRP A 122 -4.89 24.51 -20.59
N LEU A 123 -3.88 24.41 -19.72
CA LEU A 123 -3.91 25.04 -18.39
C LEU A 123 -4.02 26.56 -18.48
N ALA A 124 -3.30 27.19 -19.41
CA ALA A 124 -3.34 28.63 -19.60
C ALA A 124 -4.72 29.12 -20.04
N VAL A 125 -5.38 28.39 -20.95
CA VAL A 125 -6.74 28.69 -21.43
C VAL A 125 -7.77 28.46 -20.32
N GLN A 126 -7.74 27.31 -19.65
CA GLN A 126 -8.72 26.99 -18.62
C GLN A 126 -8.65 28.00 -17.47
N PHE A 127 -7.46 28.35 -16.99
CA PHE A 127 -7.27 29.23 -15.84
C PHE A 127 -7.17 30.72 -16.19
N GLY A 128 -7.43 31.10 -17.46
CA GLY A 128 -7.39 32.50 -17.89
C GLY A 128 -6.01 33.16 -17.76
N LEU A 129 -4.94 32.35 -17.74
CA LEU A 129 -3.55 32.81 -17.59
C LEU A 129 -2.96 33.32 -18.91
N SER A 130 -3.75 33.34 -19.97
CA SER A 130 -3.41 33.93 -21.26
C SER A 130 -4.63 34.60 -21.86
N ARG A 131 -4.44 35.72 -22.57
CA ARG A 131 -5.53 36.33 -23.35
C ARG A 131 -6.03 35.31 -24.38
N PRO A 132 -7.35 35.13 -24.56
CA PRO A 132 -7.89 34.15 -25.48
C PRO A 132 -7.41 34.48 -26.90
N ILE A 133 -6.57 33.61 -27.47
CA ILE A 133 -6.39 33.54 -28.91
C ILE A 133 -7.41 32.51 -29.37
N ASN A 134 -8.30 32.94 -30.26
CA ASN A 134 -9.35 32.14 -30.86
C ASN A 134 -8.82 30.78 -31.36
N CYS A 135 -9.24 29.72 -30.69
CA CYS A 135 -9.41 28.40 -31.31
C CYS A 135 -10.59 27.69 -30.65
N ILE A 136 -11.78 28.27 -30.84
CA ILE A 136 -13.05 27.53 -30.88
C ILE A 136 -13.20 27.02 -32.31
N SER A 137 -13.03 25.71 -32.51
CA SER A 137 -13.80 24.85 -33.41
C SER A 137 -13.07 23.50 -33.40
N SER A 138 -13.58 22.40 -32.87
CA SER A 138 -14.88 21.84 -33.18
C SER A 138 -15.30 20.85 -32.07
N CYS A 139 -16.21 21.28 -31.21
CA CYS A 139 -17.11 20.38 -30.49
C CYS A 139 -18.52 20.82 -30.88
N SER A 140 -19.17 20.07 -31.78
CA SER A 140 -20.61 20.17 -31.99
C SER A 140 -21.13 18.80 -32.40
N SER A 141 -22.26 18.48 -31.80
CA SER A 141 -22.77 17.16 -31.50
C SER A 141 -23.58 16.55 -32.66
N ALA A 142 -23.84 15.24 -32.52
CA ALA A 142 -24.99 14.51 -33.05
C ALA A 142 -25.00 14.09 -34.53
N THR A 143 -24.44 12.91 -34.78
CA THR A 143 -25.00 11.90 -35.71
C THR A 143 -24.67 10.53 -35.10
N THR A 144 -25.55 10.02 -34.23
CA THR A 144 -26.53 8.97 -34.56
C THR A 144 -25.92 7.78 -35.31
N LYS A 145 -25.87 6.64 -34.60
CA LYS A 145 -25.92 5.26 -35.13
C LYS A 145 -24.83 4.87 -36.14
N GLN A 146 -23.62 4.57 -35.67
CA GLN A 146 -22.80 3.43 -36.13
C GLN A 146 -21.45 3.41 -35.40
N ARG A 147 -21.43 2.80 -34.22
CA ARG A 147 -20.28 2.07 -33.65
C ARG A 147 -20.63 1.55 -32.24
N ARG A 148 -21.64 0.69 -32.17
CA ARG A 148 -21.58 -0.43 -31.23
C ARG A 148 -20.48 -1.36 -31.77
N LYS A 149 -19.22 -1.08 -31.43
CA LYS A 149 -18.22 -2.13 -31.32
C LYS A 149 -18.14 -2.46 -29.85
N SER A 150 -18.49 -3.71 -29.54
CA SER A 150 -18.21 -4.40 -28.29
C SER A 150 -16.94 -3.87 -27.63
N ILE A 151 -17.03 -3.54 -26.34
CA ILE A 151 -15.86 -3.31 -25.49
C ILE A 151 -15.15 -4.65 -25.35
N ALA A 152 -14.37 -4.99 -26.37
CA ALA A 152 -13.30 -5.96 -26.31
C ALA A 152 -12.09 -5.21 -25.72
N ASN A 153 -11.59 -5.71 -24.59
CA ASN A 153 -10.25 -5.50 -24.03
C ASN A 153 -9.53 -4.22 -24.48
N THR A 154 -9.74 -3.11 -23.76
CA THR A 154 -8.71 -2.08 -23.70
C THR A 154 -7.57 -2.60 -22.81
N SER A 155 -6.65 -3.33 -23.44
CA SER A 155 -5.31 -3.57 -22.91
C SER A 155 -4.64 -2.21 -22.72
N ILE A 156 -4.69 -1.69 -21.50
CA ILE A 156 -3.62 -0.79 -21.02
C ILE A 156 -2.33 -1.56 -21.32
N ASP A 157 -1.42 -0.96 -22.07
CA ASP A 157 -0.12 -1.54 -22.40
C ASP A 157 0.70 -1.64 -21.10
N ARG A 158 0.37 -2.65 -20.29
CA ARG A 158 0.98 -2.92 -19.00
C ARG A 158 2.37 -3.46 -19.31
N ARG A 159 3.41 -2.85 -18.73
CA ARG A 159 4.76 -3.38 -18.84
C ARG A 159 4.74 -4.86 -18.44
N PRO A 160 5.33 -5.74 -19.25
CA PRO A 160 5.37 -7.17 -18.93
C PRO A 160 6.05 -7.36 -17.58
N PHE A 161 5.59 -8.37 -16.83
CA PHE A 161 6.24 -8.76 -15.59
C PHE A 161 7.68 -9.16 -15.88
N VAL A 162 8.62 -8.58 -15.13
CA VAL A 162 10.04 -8.94 -15.18
C VAL A 162 10.39 -9.70 -13.92
N ILE A 163 10.68 -10.99 -14.08
CA ILE A 163 11.12 -11.86 -12.99
C ILE A 163 12.45 -11.33 -12.44
N PRO A 164 12.58 -11.08 -11.13
CA PRO A 164 13.85 -10.71 -10.52
C PRO A 164 14.90 -11.80 -10.76
N VAL A 165 16.09 -11.42 -11.25
CA VAL A 165 17.17 -12.36 -11.53
C VAL A 165 17.67 -12.98 -10.22
N PRO A 166 17.64 -14.32 -10.07
CA PRO A 166 18.21 -14.99 -8.91
C PRO A 166 19.71 -14.71 -8.76
N ASP A 167 20.17 -14.59 -7.52
CA ASP A 167 21.56 -14.37 -7.14
C ASP A 167 21.93 -15.32 -6.00
N GLU A 168 22.36 -16.53 -6.35
CA GLU A 168 22.72 -17.59 -5.40
C GLU A 168 23.88 -17.18 -4.47
N SER A 169 24.75 -16.27 -4.91
CA SER A 169 25.84 -15.76 -4.05
C SER A 169 25.32 -15.01 -2.81
N LYS A 170 24.07 -14.56 -2.85
CA LYS A 170 23.38 -13.84 -1.77
C LYS A 170 22.39 -14.71 -1.00
N TRP A 171 22.21 -15.97 -1.37
CA TRP A 171 21.21 -16.84 -0.75
C TRP A 171 21.44 -17.02 0.75
N MET A 172 22.68 -17.24 1.17
CA MET A 172 23.03 -17.39 2.60
C MET A 172 22.60 -16.17 3.44
N GLU A 173 22.67 -14.97 2.87
CA GLU A 173 22.22 -13.75 3.54
C GLU A 173 20.69 -13.73 3.72
N VAL A 174 19.95 -14.07 2.67
CA VAL A 174 18.48 -14.18 2.71
C VAL A 174 18.02 -15.30 3.64
N GLN A 175 18.64 -16.47 3.58
CA GLN A 175 18.35 -17.58 4.47
C GLN A 175 18.59 -17.18 5.94
N SER A 176 19.73 -16.58 6.25
CA SER A 176 20.03 -16.10 7.60
C SER A 176 19.04 -15.05 8.08
N TYR A 177 18.60 -14.15 7.19
CA TYR A 177 17.54 -13.19 7.51
C TYR A 177 16.21 -13.89 7.84
N LEU A 178 15.75 -14.81 6.99
CA LEU A 178 14.47 -15.49 7.17
C LEU A 178 14.47 -16.41 8.41
N VAL A 179 15.59 -17.09 8.68
CA VAL A 179 15.70 -18.01 9.82
C VAL A 179 16.02 -17.25 11.10
N SER A 180 17.14 -16.54 11.14
CA SER A 180 17.65 -15.94 12.38
C SER A 180 16.87 -14.70 12.78
N GLN A 181 16.53 -13.83 11.82
CA GLN A 181 15.82 -12.58 12.14
C GLN A 181 14.31 -12.77 12.11
N ARG A 182 13.76 -13.54 11.17
CA ARG A 182 12.30 -13.76 11.04
C ARG A 182 11.81 -15.02 11.77
N ALA A 183 12.69 -15.77 12.42
CA ALA A 183 12.36 -16.97 13.20
C ALA A 183 11.64 -18.07 12.40
N LEU A 184 11.76 -18.06 11.06
CA LEU A 184 11.13 -19.07 10.21
C LEU A 184 11.93 -20.39 10.28
N PRO A 185 11.26 -21.56 10.30
CA PRO A 185 11.96 -22.85 10.29
C PRO A 185 12.85 -23.01 9.07
N LEU A 186 14.09 -23.46 9.28
CA LEU A 186 15.08 -23.63 8.22
C LEU A 186 14.57 -24.56 7.12
N GLU A 187 13.95 -25.67 7.51
CA GLU A 187 13.45 -26.70 6.59
C GLU A 187 12.36 -26.15 5.66
N LEU A 188 11.50 -25.26 6.18
CA LEU A 188 10.47 -24.60 5.37
C LEU A 188 11.10 -23.60 4.39
N VAL A 189 12.06 -22.80 4.84
CA VAL A 189 12.79 -21.86 3.98
C VAL A 189 13.52 -22.61 2.86
N GLU A 190 14.25 -23.68 3.19
CA GLU A 190 14.97 -24.48 2.20
C GLU A 190 14.04 -25.24 1.24
N ALA A 191 12.91 -25.75 1.71
CA ALA A 191 11.91 -26.38 0.85
C ALA A 191 11.36 -25.40 -0.19
N LEU A 192 10.92 -24.22 0.24
CA LEU A 192 10.38 -23.21 -0.67
C LEU A 192 11.45 -22.64 -1.61
N HIS A 193 12.70 -22.61 -1.18
CA HIS A 193 13.81 -22.22 -2.05
C HIS A 193 14.08 -23.25 -3.13
N ARG A 194 14.12 -24.53 -2.78
CA ARG A 194 14.24 -25.65 -3.73
C ARG A 194 13.11 -25.68 -4.75
N GLU A 195 11.91 -25.29 -4.34
CA GLU A 195 10.74 -25.13 -5.21
C GLU A 195 10.79 -23.86 -6.09
N GLY A 196 11.80 -23.00 -5.94
CA GLY A 196 11.92 -21.74 -6.67
C GLY A 196 10.91 -20.66 -6.25
N LYS A 197 10.17 -20.88 -5.15
CA LYS A 197 9.17 -19.93 -4.63
C LYS A 197 9.79 -18.78 -3.88
N ILE A 198 10.94 -19.01 -3.24
CA ILE A 198 11.74 -17.97 -2.60
C ILE A 198 13.19 -18.05 -3.04
N TYR A 199 13.84 -16.90 -3.22
CA TYR A 199 15.26 -16.86 -3.55
C TYR A 199 15.84 -15.47 -3.24
N ALA A 200 17.16 -15.35 -3.33
CA ALA A 200 17.83 -14.06 -3.20
C ALA A 200 17.97 -13.36 -4.54
N SER A 201 17.76 -12.06 -4.58
CA SER A 201 18.12 -11.23 -5.73
C SER A 201 18.90 -10.00 -5.29
N GLY A 202 19.70 -9.46 -6.22
CA GLY A 202 20.13 -8.07 -6.11
C GLY A 202 18.97 -7.09 -6.31
N ILE A 203 19.32 -5.82 -6.48
CA ILE A 203 18.40 -4.78 -6.94
C ILE A 203 18.37 -4.74 -8.48
N ALA A 204 17.25 -4.30 -9.05
CA ALA A 204 17.10 -4.19 -10.51
C ALA A 204 18.22 -3.30 -11.11
N PRO A 205 18.79 -3.66 -12.28
CA PRO A 205 19.91 -2.91 -12.89
C PRO A 205 19.65 -1.42 -13.07
N ALA A 206 18.42 -1.04 -13.42
CA ALA A 206 18.00 0.36 -13.55
C ALA A 206 18.09 1.12 -12.21
N VAL A 207 17.67 0.48 -11.11
CA VAL A 207 17.77 1.03 -9.75
C VAL A 207 19.22 1.11 -9.31
N LEU A 208 20.02 0.07 -9.61
CA LEU A 208 21.46 0.06 -9.32
C LEU A 208 22.18 1.24 -9.99
N LYS A 209 21.91 1.48 -11.28
CA LYS A 209 22.49 2.60 -12.03
C LYS A 209 22.09 3.94 -11.43
N SER A 210 20.82 4.10 -11.05
CA SER A 210 20.33 5.32 -10.39
C SER A 210 21.02 5.56 -9.03
N LEU A 211 21.20 4.51 -8.21
CA LEU A 211 21.90 4.62 -6.94
C LEU A 211 23.38 4.96 -7.13
N GLN A 212 24.06 4.36 -8.11
CA GLN A 212 25.45 4.66 -8.45
C GLN A 212 25.63 6.11 -8.88
N GLN A 213 24.71 6.66 -9.67
CA GLN A 213 24.70 8.08 -10.05
C GLN A 213 24.51 9.02 -8.85
N GLN A 214 23.87 8.55 -7.79
CA GLN A 214 23.72 9.26 -6.51
C GLN A 214 24.90 9.04 -5.54
N GLY A 215 25.98 8.39 -5.99
CA GLY A 215 27.13 8.05 -5.14
C GLY A 215 26.87 6.95 -4.11
N LYS A 216 25.76 6.20 -4.23
CA LYS A 216 25.40 5.10 -3.33
C LYS A 216 25.86 3.77 -3.88
N ASN A 217 26.45 2.93 -3.03
CA ASN A 217 26.83 1.57 -3.39
C ASN A 217 25.64 0.60 -3.29
N GLY A 218 24.77 0.61 -4.30
CA GLY A 218 23.60 -0.28 -4.37
C GLY A 218 23.92 -1.77 -4.57
N LYS A 219 25.17 -2.16 -4.87
CA LYS A 219 25.54 -3.57 -5.14
C LYS A 219 25.36 -4.47 -3.91
N LYS A 220 25.52 -3.89 -2.71
CA LYS A 220 25.36 -4.60 -1.43
C LYS A 220 23.91 -4.85 -1.04
N LEU A 221 22.94 -4.25 -1.73
CA LEU A 221 21.52 -4.44 -1.43
C LEU A 221 21.06 -5.83 -1.90
N THR A 222 20.33 -6.50 -1.03
CA THR A 222 19.86 -7.87 -1.21
C THR A 222 18.37 -7.92 -0.89
N ASN A 223 17.58 -8.51 -1.79
CA ASN A 223 16.17 -8.76 -1.58
C ASN A 223 15.93 -10.25 -1.39
N ALA A 224 15.12 -10.60 -0.40
CA ALA A 224 14.35 -11.83 -0.41
C ALA A 224 13.19 -11.66 -1.41
N VAL A 225 13.13 -12.54 -2.40
CA VAL A 225 12.09 -12.57 -3.42
C VAL A 225 11.09 -13.67 -3.08
N PHE A 226 9.80 -13.36 -3.18
CA PHE A 226 8.70 -14.29 -3.01
C PHE A 226 7.88 -14.31 -4.29
N ILE A 227 7.97 -15.38 -5.07
CA ILE A 227 7.31 -15.49 -6.37
C ILE A 227 5.79 -15.57 -6.18
N ARG A 228 5.07 -14.81 -7.00
CA ARG A 228 3.61 -14.77 -7.01
C ARG A 228 3.13 -15.46 -8.27
N GLN A 229 2.29 -16.47 -8.10
CA GLN A 229 1.76 -17.27 -9.19
C GLN A 229 0.25 -17.11 -9.29
N ASP A 230 -0.29 -17.29 -10.49
CA ASP A 230 -1.73 -17.50 -10.63
C ASP A 230 -2.13 -18.93 -10.23
N ILE A 231 -3.43 -19.22 -10.36
CA ILE A 231 -3.99 -20.52 -10.03
C ILE A 231 -3.48 -21.67 -10.93
N HIS A 232 -2.83 -21.35 -12.05
CA HIS A 232 -2.23 -22.33 -12.96
C HIS A 232 -0.74 -22.55 -12.69
N GLY A 233 -0.14 -21.79 -11.77
CA GLY A 233 1.27 -21.88 -11.42
C GLY A 233 2.18 -20.96 -12.24
N GLU A 234 1.63 -20.11 -13.11
CA GLU A 234 2.44 -19.19 -13.92
C GLU A 234 2.86 -17.98 -13.10
N ALA A 235 4.12 -17.55 -13.24
CA ALA A 235 4.65 -16.42 -12.48
C ALA A 235 4.04 -15.10 -12.97
N GLN A 236 3.28 -14.43 -12.11
CA GLN A 236 2.57 -13.19 -12.40
C GLN A 236 3.14 -11.98 -11.64
N GLY A 237 4.06 -12.21 -10.72
CA GLY A 237 4.70 -11.15 -9.96
C GLY A 237 5.72 -11.68 -8.97
N ALA A 238 6.31 -10.77 -8.21
CA ALA A 238 7.13 -11.14 -7.06
C ALA A 238 7.05 -10.07 -5.97
N SER A 239 6.90 -10.50 -4.71
CA SER A 239 7.03 -9.62 -3.55
C SER A 239 8.51 -9.53 -3.17
N LEU A 240 8.99 -8.31 -2.94
CA LEU A 240 10.38 -8.00 -2.62
C LEU A 240 10.49 -7.51 -1.19
N ARG A 241 11.40 -8.11 -0.43
CA ARG A 241 11.74 -7.70 0.93
C ARG A 241 13.24 -7.47 1.04
N ASP A 242 13.63 -6.25 1.38
CA ASP A 242 15.02 -5.94 1.70
C ASP A 242 15.41 -6.61 3.03
N VAL A 243 16.57 -7.28 3.02
CA VAL A 243 17.08 -8.03 4.18
C VAL A 243 17.95 -7.17 5.11
N GLN A 244 18.45 -6.02 4.62
CA GLN A 244 19.28 -5.09 5.39
C GLN A 244 18.51 -3.83 5.79
N GLY A 245 17.53 -3.42 5.00
CA GLY A 245 16.74 -2.21 5.20
C GLY A 245 15.26 -2.48 5.48
N LYS A 246 14.45 -1.43 5.26
CA LYS A 246 13.00 -1.43 5.53
C LYS A 246 12.16 -1.53 4.24
N PHE A 247 12.79 -1.66 3.09
CA PHE A 247 12.08 -1.68 1.82
C PHE A 247 11.22 -2.94 1.70
N LYS A 248 9.96 -2.72 1.29
CA LYS A 248 9.00 -3.74 0.90
C LYS A 248 8.28 -3.25 -0.35
N GLY A 249 8.10 -4.11 -1.34
CA GLY A 249 7.47 -3.72 -2.60
C GLY A 249 7.18 -4.92 -3.51
N LEU A 250 6.73 -4.62 -4.72
CA LEU A 250 6.58 -5.62 -5.78
C LEU A 250 7.63 -5.40 -6.87
N ALA A 251 8.02 -6.48 -7.53
CA ALA A 251 8.83 -6.43 -8.74
C ALA A 251 8.08 -5.74 -9.90
N GLU A 252 8.83 -5.18 -10.84
CA GLU A 252 8.27 -4.45 -11.98
C GLU A 252 7.32 -5.32 -12.82
N GLY A 253 6.14 -4.76 -13.14
CA GLY A 253 5.10 -5.46 -13.91
C GLY A 253 4.32 -6.53 -13.13
N SER A 254 4.54 -6.68 -11.80
CA SER A 254 3.78 -7.63 -10.98
C SER A 254 2.27 -7.35 -11.00
N ARG A 255 1.48 -8.41 -11.25
CA ARG A 255 0.02 -8.37 -11.30
C ARG A 255 -0.60 -8.76 -9.95
N LYS A 256 -1.09 -7.75 -9.22
CA LYS A 256 -1.83 -7.94 -7.94
C LYS A 256 -3.20 -8.56 -8.12
N ASP A 257 -3.76 -8.48 -9.33
CA ASP A 257 -5.11 -8.88 -9.67
C ASP A 257 -5.27 -10.40 -9.89
N ILE A 258 -4.18 -11.10 -10.20
CA ILE A 258 -4.24 -12.52 -10.59
C ILE A 258 -3.11 -13.40 -10.05
N GLY A 259 -2.13 -12.81 -9.34
CA GLY A 259 -0.99 -13.54 -8.80
C GLY A 259 -0.94 -13.42 -7.29
N TRP A 260 -0.52 -14.48 -6.60
CA TRP A 260 -0.34 -14.54 -5.14
C TRP A 260 0.88 -15.36 -4.77
N PHE A 261 1.56 -15.01 -3.70
CA PHE A 261 2.52 -15.93 -3.10
C PHE A 261 1.74 -17.03 -2.40
N SER A 262 2.01 -18.30 -2.74
CA SER A 262 1.34 -19.42 -2.11
C SER A 262 2.19 -20.68 -2.05
N PHE A 263 1.91 -21.53 -1.08
CA PHE A 263 2.54 -22.85 -0.96
C PHE A 263 1.64 -23.84 -0.21
N LEU A 264 1.86 -25.12 -0.47
CA LEU A 264 1.12 -26.23 0.15
C LEU A 264 1.92 -26.84 1.28
N GLN A 265 1.22 -27.25 2.33
CA GLN A 265 1.75 -28.11 3.40
C GLN A 265 0.78 -29.26 3.62
N GLY A 266 1.27 -30.49 3.57
CA GLY A 266 0.45 -31.71 3.60
C GLY A 266 0.44 -32.43 2.25
N GLN A 267 -0.39 -33.48 2.13
CA GLN A 267 -0.46 -34.35 0.95
C GLN A 267 -1.92 -34.58 0.53
N GLY A 268 -2.17 -34.60 -0.77
CA GLY A 268 -3.52 -34.83 -1.33
C GLY A 268 -4.31 -33.54 -1.55
N GLU A 269 -5.63 -33.65 -1.48
CA GLU A 269 -6.53 -32.54 -1.80
C GLU A 269 -6.51 -31.44 -0.74
N VAL A 270 -6.55 -30.17 -1.15
CA VAL A 270 -6.60 -29.02 -0.25
C VAL A 270 -7.88 -29.01 0.57
N GLN A 271 -7.74 -29.17 1.87
CA GLN A 271 -8.83 -29.14 2.85
C GLN A 271 -8.95 -27.78 3.55
N ARG A 272 -7.88 -26.98 3.52
CA ARG A 272 -7.83 -25.68 4.17
C ARG A 272 -7.06 -24.66 3.33
N ILE A 273 -7.56 -23.44 3.30
CA ILE A 273 -6.82 -22.29 2.75
C ILE A 273 -6.64 -21.25 3.85
N VAL A 274 -5.40 -20.83 4.08
CA VAL A 274 -5.04 -19.77 5.04
C VAL A 274 -4.69 -18.52 4.25
N LEU A 275 -5.41 -17.42 4.52
CA LEU A 275 -5.18 -16.12 3.91
C LEU A 275 -4.41 -15.20 4.85
N THR A 276 -3.24 -14.71 4.42
CA THR A 276 -2.41 -13.77 5.20
C THR A 276 -2.12 -12.49 4.40
N GLU A 277 -1.62 -11.45 5.08
CA GLU A 277 -1.25 -10.20 4.39
C GLU A 277 0.07 -10.30 3.64
N SER A 278 1.04 -11.09 4.12
CA SER A 278 2.35 -11.20 3.50
C SER A 278 2.86 -12.63 3.41
N ALA A 279 3.86 -12.84 2.55
CA ALA A 279 4.52 -14.13 2.37
C ALA A 279 5.21 -14.62 3.66
N ILE A 280 5.83 -13.70 4.42
CA ILE A 280 6.45 -14.02 5.71
C ILE A 280 5.39 -14.43 6.73
N ASP A 281 4.22 -13.78 6.73
CA ASP A 281 3.10 -14.18 7.60
C ASP A 281 2.56 -15.55 7.21
N ALA A 282 2.41 -15.84 5.91
CA ALA A 282 1.99 -17.16 5.42
C ALA A 282 2.91 -18.26 5.95
N MET A 283 4.22 -18.06 5.84
CA MET A 283 5.23 -18.98 6.38
C MET A 283 5.20 -19.04 7.91
N SER A 284 4.93 -17.93 8.59
CA SER A 284 4.85 -17.87 10.05
C SER A 284 3.64 -18.65 10.58
N VAL A 285 2.47 -18.54 9.94
CA VAL A 285 1.29 -19.34 10.29
C VAL A 285 1.53 -20.83 10.02
N ALA A 286 2.22 -21.17 8.92
CA ALA A 286 2.61 -22.55 8.63
C ALA A 286 3.56 -23.13 9.68
N ALA A 287 4.49 -22.33 10.21
CA ALA A 287 5.37 -22.74 11.30
C ALA A 287 4.59 -22.96 12.62
N LEU A 288 3.58 -22.13 12.89
CA LEU A 288 2.81 -22.15 14.13
C LEU A 288 1.66 -23.18 14.16
N THR A 289 1.21 -23.67 13.00
CA THR A 289 0.05 -24.58 12.93
C THR A 289 0.35 -25.93 13.59
N LYS A 290 -0.63 -26.44 14.34
CA LYS A 290 -0.59 -27.80 14.89
C LYS A 290 -1.21 -28.84 13.96
N TYR A 291 -1.99 -28.41 12.96
CA TYR A 291 -2.78 -29.28 12.08
C TYR A 291 -2.00 -29.70 10.84
N LYS A 292 -0.77 -30.20 11.01
CA LYS A 292 0.11 -30.58 9.89
C LYS A 292 -0.39 -31.79 9.09
N HIS A 293 -1.37 -32.52 9.62
CA HIS A 293 -2.02 -33.66 8.94
C HIS A 293 -3.05 -33.22 7.89
N LEU A 294 -3.55 -31.98 7.95
CA LEU A 294 -4.49 -31.45 6.96
C LEU A 294 -3.73 -30.74 5.85
N THR A 295 -4.09 -31.04 4.61
CA THR A 295 -3.49 -30.35 3.46
C THR A 295 -3.99 -28.92 3.40
N THR A 296 -3.06 -28.01 3.65
CA THR A 296 -3.30 -26.59 3.82
C THR A 296 -2.56 -25.79 2.76
N LEU A 297 -3.28 -24.97 2.01
CA LEU A 297 -2.73 -23.95 1.13
C LEU A 297 -2.56 -22.64 1.91
N TYR A 298 -1.35 -22.14 2.00
CA TYR A 298 -1.04 -20.83 2.55
C TYR A 298 -0.96 -19.83 1.41
N LEU A 299 -1.66 -18.70 1.52
CA LEU A 299 -1.75 -17.71 0.45
C LEU A 299 -1.66 -16.29 1.01
N ALA A 300 -0.76 -15.49 0.46
CA ALA A 300 -0.57 -14.09 0.83
C ALA A 300 -1.23 -13.14 -0.19
N THR A 301 -2.03 -12.19 0.30
CA THR A 301 -2.78 -11.24 -0.54
C THR A 301 -2.08 -9.89 -0.72
N ASP A 302 -0.93 -9.66 -0.07
CA ASP A 302 -0.16 -8.40 -0.11
C ASP A 302 -1.01 -7.17 0.25
N GLY A 303 -1.83 -7.31 1.30
CA GLY A 303 -2.79 -6.30 1.75
C GLY A 303 -4.02 -6.24 0.84
N THR A 304 -4.24 -5.09 0.20
CA THR A 304 -5.40 -4.81 -0.68
C THR A 304 -5.36 -5.51 -2.05
N GLY A 305 -4.66 -6.64 -2.19
CA GLY A 305 -4.68 -7.44 -3.41
C GLY A 305 -6.07 -8.03 -3.69
N THR A 306 -6.30 -8.48 -4.91
CA THR A 306 -7.54 -9.20 -5.23
C THR A 306 -7.55 -10.56 -4.54
N LEU A 307 -8.74 -11.11 -4.31
CA LEU A 307 -8.91 -12.43 -3.74
C LEU A 307 -9.08 -13.46 -4.86
N PRO A 308 -8.49 -14.66 -4.75
CA PRO A 308 -8.75 -15.75 -5.69
C PRO A 308 -10.11 -16.38 -5.39
N LEU A 309 -11.21 -15.65 -5.61
CA LEU A 309 -12.55 -16.04 -5.16
C LEU A 309 -12.97 -17.42 -5.65
N GLU A 310 -12.66 -17.79 -6.88
CA GLU A 310 -12.97 -19.11 -7.43
C GLU A 310 -12.32 -20.23 -6.60
N LEU A 311 -11.02 -20.10 -6.29
CA LEU A 311 -10.28 -21.04 -5.45
C LEU A 311 -10.89 -21.17 -4.05
N LEU A 312 -11.32 -20.05 -3.46
CA LEU A 312 -11.93 -20.02 -2.13
C LEU A 312 -13.32 -20.65 -2.11
N HIS A 313 -14.18 -20.34 -3.07
CA HIS A 313 -15.51 -20.95 -3.20
C HIS A 313 -15.41 -22.45 -3.47
N ASN A 314 -14.47 -22.87 -4.31
CA ASN A 314 -14.23 -24.29 -4.60
C ASN A 314 -13.82 -25.07 -3.35
N CYS A 315 -12.94 -24.50 -2.51
CA CYS A 315 -12.59 -25.09 -1.22
C CYS A 315 -13.81 -25.24 -0.30
N LEU A 316 -14.61 -24.18 -0.14
CA LEU A 316 -15.82 -24.20 0.71
C LEU A 316 -16.87 -25.20 0.21
N THR A 317 -17.10 -25.27 -1.10
CA THR A 317 -18.10 -26.17 -1.72
C THR A 317 -17.78 -27.63 -1.49
N ARG A 318 -16.48 -27.98 -1.40
CA ARG A 318 -16.02 -29.34 -1.09
C ARG A 318 -15.95 -29.63 0.42
N GLY A 319 -16.52 -28.77 1.26
CA GLY A 319 -16.51 -28.90 2.71
C GLY A 319 -15.20 -28.48 3.38
N GLY A 320 -14.28 -27.86 2.63
CA GLY A 320 -13.03 -27.32 3.15
C GLY A 320 -13.22 -26.05 4.00
N GLN A 321 -12.11 -25.55 4.53
CA GLN A 321 -12.10 -24.44 5.48
C GLN A 321 -11.26 -23.26 4.98
N ILE A 322 -11.78 -22.05 5.15
CA ILE A 322 -11.02 -20.81 4.92
C ILE A 322 -10.63 -20.22 6.27
N ILE A 323 -9.33 -20.02 6.49
CA ILE A 323 -8.79 -19.32 7.67
C ILE A 323 -8.35 -17.93 7.27
N LEU A 324 -8.92 -16.93 7.92
CA LEU A 324 -8.61 -15.51 7.77
C LEU A 324 -7.55 -15.13 8.81
N ALA A 325 -6.30 -15.08 8.36
CA ALA A 325 -5.11 -14.87 9.15
C ALA A 325 -4.42 -13.53 8.81
N GLN A 326 -5.21 -12.49 8.51
CA GLN A 326 -4.69 -11.12 8.40
C GLN A 326 -4.21 -10.57 9.76
N ASP A 327 -3.50 -9.45 9.73
CA ASP A 327 -2.93 -8.78 10.90
C ASP A 327 -3.97 -8.54 12.00
N ALA A 328 -3.54 -8.52 13.26
CA ALA A 328 -4.38 -8.18 14.42
C ALA A 328 -4.55 -6.65 14.57
N ASP A 329 -4.76 -5.96 13.45
CA ASP A 329 -5.01 -4.52 13.41
C ASP A 329 -6.33 -4.20 12.67
N ARG A 330 -6.70 -2.93 12.68
CA ARG A 330 -7.96 -2.47 12.07
C ARG A 330 -8.01 -2.76 10.56
N ALA A 331 -6.90 -2.64 9.84
CA ALA A 331 -6.86 -2.89 8.41
C ALA A 331 -6.99 -4.40 8.12
N GLY A 332 -6.33 -5.24 8.90
CA GLY A 332 -6.45 -6.70 8.84
C GLY A 332 -7.88 -7.17 9.10
N GLU A 333 -8.55 -6.61 10.12
CA GLU A 333 -9.96 -6.93 10.40
C GLU A 333 -10.88 -6.54 9.23
N ARG A 334 -10.72 -5.35 8.64
CA ARG A 334 -11.49 -4.96 7.46
C ARG A 334 -11.27 -5.91 6.29
N GLN A 335 -10.03 -6.32 6.05
CA GLN A 335 -9.71 -7.27 4.99
C GLN A 335 -10.41 -8.61 5.23
N ALA A 336 -10.36 -9.13 6.46
CA ALA A 336 -11.05 -10.36 6.84
C ALA A 336 -12.56 -10.26 6.62
N TRP A 337 -13.20 -9.18 7.06
CA TRP A 337 -14.65 -8.98 6.84
C TRP A 337 -15.02 -8.76 5.37
N ASN A 338 -14.15 -8.17 4.56
CA ASN A 338 -14.36 -8.09 3.11
C ASN A 338 -14.30 -9.47 2.45
N VAL A 339 -13.43 -10.37 2.91
CA VAL A 339 -13.42 -11.77 2.44
C VAL A 339 -14.73 -12.45 2.78
N VAL A 340 -15.17 -12.33 4.04
CA VAL A 340 -16.47 -12.89 4.48
C VAL A 340 -17.62 -12.37 3.62
N LYS A 341 -17.67 -11.06 3.40
CA LYS A 341 -18.67 -10.41 2.55
C LYS A 341 -18.64 -10.93 1.11
N ALA A 342 -17.46 -11.21 0.56
CA ALA A 342 -17.31 -11.70 -0.81
C ALA A 342 -17.64 -13.19 -0.96
N LEU A 343 -17.41 -14.01 0.06
CA LEU A 343 -17.66 -15.46 0.04
C LEU A 343 -19.09 -15.82 0.51
N GLY A 344 -19.71 -14.98 1.34
CA GLY A 344 -21.01 -15.26 1.93
C GLY A 344 -20.94 -16.39 2.95
N LYS A 345 -21.69 -17.48 2.74
CA LYS A 345 -21.84 -18.59 3.68
C LYS A 345 -20.72 -19.62 3.50
N GLY A 346 -20.19 -20.16 4.60
CA GLY A 346 -19.22 -21.26 4.59
C GLY A 346 -18.44 -21.41 5.89
N ASN A 347 -17.59 -22.44 5.95
CA ASN A 347 -16.66 -22.67 7.06
C ASN A 347 -15.48 -21.69 6.99
N ILE A 348 -15.74 -20.46 7.43
CA ILE A 348 -14.77 -19.35 7.45
C ILE A 348 -14.42 -19.02 8.90
N ILE A 349 -13.13 -19.07 9.24
CA ILE A 349 -12.62 -18.86 10.60
C ILE A 349 -11.63 -17.71 10.63
N ARG A 350 -11.87 -16.73 11.51
CA ARG A 350 -10.85 -15.74 11.87
C ARG A 350 -9.85 -16.35 12.84
N ALA A 351 -8.57 -16.28 12.49
CA ALA A 351 -7.45 -16.57 13.38
C ALA A 351 -6.56 -15.34 13.44
N ALA A 352 -6.26 -14.82 14.62
CA ALA A 352 -5.39 -13.66 14.81
C ALA A 352 -4.19 -14.04 15.69
N PRO A 353 -3.01 -13.40 15.52
CA PRO A 353 -1.91 -13.56 16.46
C PRO A 353 -2.33 -13.11 17.85
N ASN A 354 -1.97 -13.90 18.89
CA ASN A 354 -2.32 -13.57 20.27
C ASN A 354 -1.45 -12.46 20.87
N LEU A 355 -0.24 -12.30 20.34
CA LEU A 355 0.78 -11.32 20.75
C LEU A 355 1.42 -10.73 19.49
N GLY A 356 1.80 -9.45 19.54
CA GLY A 356 2.31 -8.73 18.38
C GLY A 356 1.21 -8.27 17.42
N LYS A 357 1.63 -7.56 16.37
CA LYS A 357 0.77 -7.04 15.31
C LYS A 357 0.44 -8.11 14.26
N ASP A 358 1.48 -8.81 13.80
CA ASP A 358 1.42 -9.77 12.71
C ASP A 358 1.87 -11.17 13.15
N TRP A 359 1.79 -12.15 12.24
CA TRP A 359 2.11 -13.53 12.58
C TRP A 359 3.60 -13.77 12.74
N ASN A 360 4.43 -12.97 12.09
CA ASN A 360 5.88 -13.05 12.22
C ASN A 360 6.34 -12.58 13.61
N GLU A 361 5.81 -11.45 14.08
CA GLU A 361 6.06 -10.97 15.45
C GLU A 361 5.61 -12.02 16.48
N PHE A 362 4.45 -12.65 16.27
CA PHE A 362 3.98 -13.71 17.16
C PHE A 362 4.89 -14.94 17.16
N LEU A 363 5.38 -15.36 16.00
CA LEU A 363 6.33 -16.47 15.88
C LEU A 363 7.65 -16.14 16.61
N GLN A 364 8.19 -14.95 16.39
CA GLN A 364 9.40 -14.47 17.07
C GLN A 364 9.22 -14.49 18.58
N ALA A 365 8.08 -13.98 19.09
CA ALA A 365 7.73 -13.98 20.52
C ALA A 365 7.82 -15.38 21.13
N LYS A 366 7.26 -16.37 20.43
CA LYS A 366 7.25 -17.75 20.88
C LYS A 366 8.64 -18.37 20.92
N MET A 367 9.50 -18.04 19.96
CA MET A 367 10.84 -18.62 19.87
C MET A 367 11.81 -18.00 20.88
N THR A 368 11.65 -16.72 21.22
CA THR A 368 12.51 -16.04 22.20
C THR A 368 12.00 -16.13 23.64
N ALA A 369 10.86 -16.80 23.88
CA ALA A 369 10.15 -16.83 25.17
C ALA A 369 9.95 -15.44 25.81
N THR A 370 9.98 -14.38 25.01
CA THR A 370 9.92 -13.01 25.48
C THR A 370 8.47 -12.54 25.45
N GLN A 371 8.01 -11.89 26.53
CA GLN A 371 6.74 -11.19 26.50
C GLN A 371 6.89 -9.98 25.57
N LEU A 372 6.30 -10.08 24.38
CA LEU A 372 6.14 -8.94 23.50
C LEU A 372 5.13 -7.97 24.12
N GLU A 373 5.51 -6.70 24.24
CA GLU A 373 4.55 -5.66 24.62
C GLU A 373 3.40 -5.65 23.62
N GLN A 374 2.18 -5.41 24.11
CA GLN A 374 1.03 -5.28 23.24
C GLN A 374 1.24 -4.10 22.29
N TRP A 375 1.13 -4.36 20.99
CA TRP A 375 1.33 -3.34 19.99
C TRP A 375 0.10 -2.41 19.91
N TYR A 376 0.35 -1.11 20.07
CA TYR A 376 -0.66 -0.05 19.96
C TYR A 376 -0.16 1.07 19.07
N LYS A 377 -0.90 1.36 18.01
CA LYS A 377 -0.64 2.51 17.15
C LYS A 377 -1.43 3.70 17.67
N VAL A 378 -0.75 4.64 18.34
CA VAL A 378 -1.38 5.82 18.97
C VAL A 378 -2.26 6.59 17.97
N SER A 379 -1.86 6.70 16.71
CA SER A 379 -2.64 7.38 15.67
C SER A 379 -3.93 6.66 15.23
N GLU A 380 -4.15 5.42 15.67
CA GLU A 380 -5.43 4.72 15.53
C GLU A 380 -6.33 4.88 16.77
N TRP A 381 -5.81 5.37 17.90
CA TRP A 381 -6.54 5.39 19.17
C TRP A 381 -7.86 6.17 19.07
N TRP A 382 -7.88 7.33 18.42
CA TRP A 382 -9.12 8.11 18.32
C TRP A 382 -10.21 7.38 17.52
N ARG A 383 -9.84 6.59 16.50
CA ARG A 383 -10.78 5.78 15.71
C ARG A 383 -11.35 4.66 16.56
N ILE A 384 -10.51 4.06 17.38
CA ILE A 384 -10.88 3.02 18.33
C ILE A 384 -11.83 3.59 19.40
N ALA A 385 -11.50 4.74 19.99
CA ALA A 385 -12.35 5.44 20.94
C ALA A 385 -13.73 5.76 20.34
N GLN A 386 -13.78 6.19 19.08
CA GLN A 386 -15.03 6.43 18.37
C GLN A 386 -15.81 5.13 18.13
N ALA A 387 -15.14 4.06 17.67
CA ALA A 387 -15.75 2.75 17.41
C ALA A 387 -16.37 2.12 18.66
N ILE A 388 -15.78 2.33 19.84
CA ILE A 388 -16.33 1.81 21.10
C ILE A 388 -17.35 2.75 21.76
N GLY A 389 -17.74 3.83 21.07
CA GLY A 389 -18.80 4.74 21.51
C GLY A 389 -18.38 5.78 22.55
N LYS A 390 -17.10 6.17 22.64
CA LYS A 390 -16.67 7.28 23.49
C LYS A 390 -17.26 8.60 22.99
N THR A 391 -17.42 9.56 23.90
CA THR A 391 -17.97 10.88 23.59
C THR A 391 -17.08 11.65 22.61
N ASN A 392 -17.67 12.54 21.79
CA ASN A 392 -16.91 13.39 20.87
C ASN A 392 -15.81 14.18 21.59
N LYS A 393 -16.10 14.71 22.78
CA LYS A 393 -15.12 15.40 23.63
C LYS A 393 -13.93 14.50 24.00
N TYR A 394 -14.17 13.22 24.28
CA TYR A 394 -13.10 12.27 24.53
C TYR A 394 -12.27 12.01 23.26
N VAL A 395 -12.94 11.73 22.14
CA VAL A 395 -12.28 11.46 20.85
C VAL A 395 -11.41 12.63 20.40
N ASP A 396 -11.87 13.87 20.56
CA ASP A 396 -11.09 15.06 20.18
C ASP A 396 -9.86 15.26 21.08
N ARG A 397 -9.94 14.93 22.37
CA ARG A 397 -8.74 14.90 23.23
C ARG A 397 -7.74 13.85 22.78
N VAL A 398 -8.20 12.66 22.41
CA VAL A 398 -7.32 11.59 21.91
C VAL A 398 -6.64 11.99 20.60
N LYS A 399 -7.31 12.71 19.70
CA LYS A 399 -6.68 13.24 18.48
C LYS A 399 -5.53 14.18 18.80
N LEU A 400 -5.73 15.12 19.72
CA LEU A 400 -4.67 16.04 20.17
C LEU A 400 -3.47 15.27 20.73
N VAL A 401 -3.71 14.29 21.60
CA VAL A 401 -2.64 13.45 22.16
C VAL A 401 -1.91 12.66 21.07
N ALA A 402 -2.63 12.15 20.07
CA ALA A 402 -2.01 11.44 18.95
C ALA A 402 -1.12 12.36 18.10
N ASP A 403 -1.56 13.59 17.83
CA ASP A 403 -0.79 14.60 17.09
C ASP A 403 0.46 15.04 17.88
N GLU A 404 0.35 15.19 19.21
CA GLU A 404 1.48 15.47 20.10
C GLU A 404 2.52 14.36 20.04
N VAL A 405 2.10 13.09 20.10
CA VAL A 405 3.00 11.94 19.98
C VAL A 405 3.66 11.87 18.60
N GLU A 406 2.91 12.15 17.52
CA GLU A 406 3.48 12.23 16.17
C GLU A 406 4.50 13.36 16.02
N SER A 407 4.36 14.44 16.80
CA SER A 407 5.32 15.55 16.87
C SER A 407 6.59 15.24 17.69
N GLY A 408 6.69 14.04 18.27
CA GLY A 408 7.86 13.56 19.02
C GLY A 408 7.72 13.62 20.53
N GLN A 409 6.54 13.97 21.06
CA GLN A 409 6.27 13.90 22.50
C GLN A 409 6.04 12.46 22.97
N SER A 410 6.37 12.18 24.22
CA SER A 410 6.10 10.88 24.84
C SER A 410 4.67 10.84 25.39
N LEU A 411 4.01 9.70 25.22
CA LEU A 411 2.67 9.45 25.77
C LEU A 411 2.73 9.41 27.31
N SER A 412 1.88 10.17 28.00
CA SER A 412 1.82 10.12 29.48
C SER A 412 1.38 8.74 29.97
N LYS A 413 1.68 8.40 31.23
CA LYS A 413 1.30 7.10 31.82
C LYS A 413 -0.22 6.91 31.83
N GLU A 414 -0.95 7.97 32.15
CA GLU A 414 -2.41 7.98 32.23
C GLU A 414 -3.03 7.85 30.83
N ALA A 415 -2.46 8.52 29.84
CA ALA A 415 -2.89 8.40 28.45
C ALA A 415 -2.60 7.00 27.89
N LYS A 416 -1.43 6.42 28.21
CA LYS A 416 -1.09 5.03 27.86
C LYS A 416 -2.09 4.04 28.45
N ALA A 417 -2.39 4.13 29.75
CA ALA A 417 -3.36 3.26 30.40
C ALA A 417 -4.78 3.40 29.81
N SER A 418 -5.19 4.63 29.49
CA SER A 418 -6.49 4.89 28.84
C SER A 418 -6.55 4.29 27.43
N MET A 419 -5.47 4.43 26.66
CA MET A 419 -5.34 3.83 25.33
C MET A 419 -5.41 2.30 25.41
N GLU A 420 -4.68 1.69 26.33
CA GLU A 420 -4.69 0.23 26.54
C GLU A 420 -6.10 -0.28 26.84
N GLN A 421 -6.84 0.39 27.73
CA GLN A 421 -8.23 0.04 28.02
C GLN A 421 -9.14 0.14 26.80
N ASP A 422 -9.03 1.21 26.02
CA ASP A 422 -9.84 1.41 24.82
C ASP A 422 -9.54 0.35 23.75
N PHE A 423 -8.27 0.02 23.52
CA PHE A 423 -7.88 -1.04 22.60
C PHE A 423 -8.34 -2.42 23.09
N CYS A 424 -8.23 -2.71 24.39
CA CYS A 424 -8.76 -3.95 24.97
C CYS A 424 -10.27 -4.07 24.70
N ARG A 425 -11.04 -3.01 24.98
CA ARG A 425 -12.48 -3.00 24.73
C ARG A 425 -12.82 -3.18 23.25
N TRP A 426 -12.06 -2.54 22.37
CA TRP A 426 -12.23 -2.68 20.92
C TRP A 426 -11.95 -4.11 20.43
N ARG A 427 -10.92 -4.77 20.96
CA ARG A 427 -10.62 -6.18 20.66
C ARG A 427 -11.73 -7.11 21.17
N GLU A 428 -12.29 -6.86 22.36
CA GLU A 428 -13.42 -7.63 22.90
C GLU A 428 -14.67 -7.55 22.01
N ILE A 429 -15.02 -6.33 21.56
CA ILE A 429 -16.14 -6.13 20.65
C ILE A 429 -15.87 -6.83 19.32
N GLY A 430 -14.65 -6.69 18.78
CA GLY A 430 -14.22 -7.40 17.58
C GLY A 430 -14.35 -8.92 17.67
N ALA A 431 -13.88 -9.50 18.77
CA ALA A 431 -14.03 -10.93 19.04
C ALA A 431 -15.51 -11.35 19.14
N SER A 432 -16.36 -10.47 19.67
CA SER A 432 -17.81 -10.71 19.77
C SER A 432 -18.49 -10.70 18.41
N LEU A 433 -18.09 -9.82 17.49
CA LEU A 433 -18.56 -9.83 16.10
C LEU A 433 -18.23 -11.14 15.38
N TRP A 434 -17.03 -11.69 15.57
CA TRP A 434 -16.66 -12.99 15.00
C TRP A 434 -17.37 -14.18 15.67
N LYS A 435 -17.69 -14.09 16.97
CA LYS A 435 -18.56 -15.07 17.63
C LYS A 435 -19.98 -15.00 17.06
N TRP A 436 -20.50 -13.79 16.84
CA TRP A 436 -21.83 -13.57 16.27
C TRP A 436 -21.95 -14.14 14.87
N TRP A 437 -20.97 -13.86 14.00
CA TRP A 437 -20.89 -14.45 12.67
C TRP A 437 -20.96 -15.97 12.70
N ARG A 438 -20.14 -16.62 13.55
CA ARG A 438 -20.15 -18.08 13.69
C ARG A 438 -21.49 -18.60 14.20
N ALA A 439 -22.08 -17.95 15.19
CA ALA A 439 -23.40 -18.31 15.70
C ALA A 439 -24.48 -18.20 14.60
N ALA A 440 -24.46 -17.13 13.81
CA ALA A 440 -25.38 -16.95 12.69
C ALA A 440 -25.23 -18.03 11.61
N VAL A 441 -23.98 -18.44 11.31
CA VAL A 441 -23.72 -19.57 10.40
C VAL A 441 -24.25 -20.89 10.99
N THR A 442 -24.02 -21.15 12.27
CA THR A 442 -24.53 -22.36 12.98
C THR A 442 -26.05 -22.41 13.05
N LEU A 443 -26.69 -21.25 13.21
CA LEU A 443 -28.16 -21.10 13.24
C LEU A 443 -28.77 -21.07 11.82
N GLU A 444 -27.97 -21.31 10.78
CA GLU A 444 -28.39 -21.31 9.38
C GLU A 444 -29.13 -20.04 8.93
N LYS A 445 -28.73 -18.87 9.46
CA LYS A 445 -29.30 -17.58 9.06
C LYS A 445 -29.17 -17.32 7.57
N THR A 446 -30.03 -16.43 7.06
CA THR A 446 -30.11 -16.12 5.64
C THR A 446 -28.84 -15.43 5.14
N ALA A 447 -28.65 -15.41 3.81
CA ALA A 447 -27.54 -14.68 3.20
C ALA A 447 -27.60 -13.18 3.53
N ASP A 448 -28.80 -12.61 3.63
CA ASP A 448 -29.00 -11.20 3.98
C ASP A 448 -28.60 -10.90 5.43
N ASP A 449 -28.94 -11.79 6.37
CA ASP A 449 -28.52 -11.67 7.77
C ASP A 449 -26.99 -11.69 7.88
N LEU A 450 -26.34 -12.65 7.21
CA LEU A 450 -24.88 -12.75 7.16
C LEU A 450 -24.28 -11.47 6.54
N GLN A 451 -24.88 -10.97 5.46
CA GLN A 451 -24.44 -9.74 4.83
C GLN A 451 -24.58 -8.53 5.76
N GLN A 452 -25.63 -8.46 6.58
CA GLN A 452 -25.84 -7.43 7.58
C GLN A 452 -24.77 -7.48 8.68
N ILE A 453 -24.43 -8.67 9.19
CA ILE A 453 -23.35 -8.86 10.17
C ILE A 453 -22.03 -8.37 9.61
N ALA A 454 -21.68 -8.78 8.38
CA ALA A 454 -20.45 -8.33 7.73
C ALA A 454 -20.41 -6.81 7.51
N ASN A 455 -21.53 -6.20 7.09
CA ASN A 455 -21.63 -4.75 6.92
C ASN A 455 -21.48 -4.01 8.26
N THR A 456 -22.08 -4.53 9.32
CA THR A 456 -21.97 -4.00 10.68
C THR A 456 -20.53 -4.01 11.16
N ALA A 457 -19.83 -5.13 10.97
CA ALA A 457 -18.43 -5.23 11.31
C ALA A 457 -17.54 -4.29 10.47
N LEU A 458 -17.79 -4.18 9.16
CA LEU A 458 -17.08 -3.24 8.30
C LEU A 458 -17.28 -1.78 8.72
N ALA A 459 -18.48 -1.42 9.18
CA ALA A 459 -18.78 -0.10 9.72
C ALA A 459 -18.05 0.16 11.05
N PHE A 460 -17.99 -0.83 11.94
CA PHE A 460 -17.22 -0.76 13.19
C PHE A 460 -15.72 -0.54 12.94
N TYR A 461 -15.16 -1.14 11.88
CA TYR A 461 -13.75 -1.00 11.52
C TYR A 461 -13.45 0.11 10.50
N ALA A 462 -14.41 0.94 10.12
CA ALA A 462 -14.25 1.92 9.03
C ALA A 462 -13.08 2.90 9.24
N GLU A 463 -12.46 3.35 8.14
CA GLU A 463 -11.24 4.18 8.18
C GLU A 463 -11.45 5.63 8.60
N GLN A 464 -12.56 6.21 8.18
CA GLN A 464 -12.81 7.64 8.37
C GLN A 464 -13.79 7.88 9.51
N HIS A 465 -14.84 7.06 9.56
CA HIS A 465 -15.96 7.21 10.48
C HIS A 465 -16.38 5.83 11.00
N PRO A 466 -15.57 5.21 11.88
CA PRO A 466 -15.98 3.99 12.54
C PRO A 466 -17.25 4.24 13.36
N LEU A 467 -18.20 3.34 13.26
CA LEU A 467 -19.49 3.46 13.95
C LEU A 467 -19.56 2.49 15.13
N PRO A 468 -19.99 2.96 16.32
CA PRO A 468 -20.28 2.06 17.41
C PRO A 468 -21.44 1.13 17.06
N LEU A 469 -21.46 -0.04 17.71
CA LEU A 469 -22.58 -0.96 17.57
C LEU A 469 -23.81 -0.33 18.22
N ALA A 470 -24.90 -0.25 17.45
CA ALA A 470 -26.19 0.21 17.95
C ALA A 470 -26.75 -0.75 19.01
N THR A 471 -27.58 -0.26 19.92
CA THR A 471 -28.15 -1.06 21.02
C THR A 471 -28.92 -2.26 20.49
N GLU A 472 -29.67 -2.09 19.40
CA GLU A 472 -30.45 -3.15 18.76
C GLU A 472 -29.55 -4.26 18.21
N ILE A 473 -28.40 -3.88 17.64
CA ILE A 473 -27.39 -4.82 17.13
C ILE A 473 -26.75 -5.60 18.28
N LEU A 474 -26.46 -4.95 19.40
CA LEU A 474 -25.90 -5.62 20.58
C LEU A 474 -26.88 -6.65 21.16
N LEU A 475 -28.18 -6.31 21.22
CA LEU A 475 -29.23 -7.23 21.65
C LEU A 475 -29.36 -8.43 20.69
N GLN A 476 -29.36 -8.18 19.38
CA GLN A 476 -29.41 -9.24 18.37
C GLN A 476 -28.19 -10.17 18.47
N LEU A 477 -27.00 -9.59 18.61
CA LEU A 477 -25.76 -10.33 18.80
C LEU A 477 -25.86 -11.25 20.02
N GLN A 478 -26.29 -10.72 21.16
CA GLN A 478 -26.40 -11.49 22.40
C GLN A 478 -27.41 -12.63 22.26
N HIS A 479 -28.59 -12.34 21.72
CA HIS A 479 -29.64 -13.33 21.48
C HIS A 479 -29.14 -14.49 20.60
N ASP A 480 -28.46 -14.19 19.49
CA ASP A 480 -27.94 -15.22 18.58
C ASP A 480 -26.85 -16.09 19.23
N LEU A 481 -26.01 -15.49 20.07
CA LEU A 481 -25.01 -16.23 20.84
C LEU A 481 -25.66 -17.21 21.82
N GLU A 482 -26.71 -16.77 22.54
CA GLU A 482 -27.45 -17.61 23.49
C GLU A 482 -28.15 -18.77 22.78
N LEU A 483 -28.84 -18.50 21.65
CA LEU A 483 -29.47 -19.56 20.84
C LEU A 483 -28.45 -20.58 20.32
N SER A 484 -27.32 -20.11 19.80
CA SER A 484 -26.26 -21.02 19.29
C SER A 484 -25.69 -21.90 20.41
N GLN A 485 -25.55 -21.38 21.64
CA GLN A 485 -25.12 -22.17 22.79
C GLN A 485 -26.15 -23.21 23.20
N GLN A 486 -27.44 -22.87 23.21
CA GLN A 486 -28.52 -23.80 23.51
C GLN A 486 -28.57 -24.95 22.48
N LEU A 487 -28.42 -24.63 21.19
CA LEU A 487 -28.37 -25.62 20.12
C LEU A 487 -27.17 -26.58 20.28
N HIS A 488 -25.99 -26.05 20.60
CA HIS A 488 -24.83 -26.89 20.91
C HIS A 488 -25.08 -27.81 22.11
N ALA A 489 -25.66 -27.29 23.20
CA ALA A 489 -25.96 -28.09 24.38
C ALA A 489 -26.96 -29.23 24.09
N LEU A 490 -27.96 -28.98 23.23
CA LEU A 490 -28.91 -30.01 22.78
C LEU A 490 -28.21 -31.09 21.96
N HIS A 491 -27.38 -30.71 20.99
CA HIS A 491 -26.62 -31.69 20.18
C HIS A 491 -25.66 -32.52 21.03
N SER A 492 -24.99 -31.93 22.02
CA SER A 492 -24.12 -32.68 22.93
C SER A 492 -24.88 -33.70 23.77
N ARG A 493 -26.12 -33.40 24.20
CA ARG A 493 -26.97 -34.34 24.96
C ARG A 493 -27.53 -35.49 24.13
N ILE A 494 -27.67 -35.32 22.82
CA ILE A 494 -28.15 -36.36 21.90
C ILE A 494 -27.03 -37.35 21.54
N GLN A 495 -25.76 -36.93 21.66
CA GLN A 495 -24.58 -37.74 21.35
C GLN A 495 -24.03 -38.53 22.56
N THR A 496 -24.49 -38.22 23.76
CA THR A 496 -24.23 -38.97 25.01
C THR A 496 -25.39 -39.90 25.31
#